data_AF-A0A8H6KL43-F1
#
_entry.id   AF-A0A8H6KL43-F1
#
_cell.length_a   1.000
_cell.length_b   1.000
_cell.length_c   1.000
_cell.angle_alpha   90.00
_cell.angle_beta   90.00
_cell.angle_gamma   90.00
#
_symmetry.space_group_name_H-M   'P 1'
#
loop_
_entity.id
_entity.type
_entity.pdbx_description
1 polymer ?
#
loop_
_entity_poly.entity_id
_entity_poly.type
_entity_poly.pdbx_seq_one_letter_code
_entity_poly.pdbx_strand_id
1 'polypeptide(L)'
;MSLSLDSLSQALPSPTSATTPSSTSAAPRPTVTASPTSSIWTDLPEPVFRQHVVELEKLTNSVPVDAQTFPLPPPGDGDSDGPGPNVGGRNSASAGQPRRLSLASEQRLADDITYLVAVGEGAQSVAAATVQETCRLEGKGPALRVAIASVDAIEPSSQTFLRSVFQQLSSSSSSSSSSSPSSSPAECSELPSSAKTSQLPARLLDEVTRHHQSRLLNRLRSSKWKKPAYLARTHKKPLHADFANLVHRAQFLYTKKEAPTRAQLERDLLALAATLEAFETTTDDHASLVAVVRSSYHVCTSPLVAAYLQRLQAVRPTTQIQACLKTLRQLEKIAAYYRICLSLNTMSQSLPNIFDDVELLFLPPYEPVPLTTVAYQPWAKSTHVHAEVILSVHHDLEAHRPQPGGPSWYPPRCLGASKYFCYLCFLFIRHHGAYFAANTHGACYDQWTVPDLADYPETLARRYGEVLRAMDSEIQNRMQGAVWRPEPMTSRENLIGTIGE
;
A
#
# COMPACT_ATOMS: atom_id res chain seq x y z
N MET A 1 14.91 -50.82 -11.82
CA MET A 1 13.94 -51.83 -11.37
C MET A 1 13.33 -51.28 -10.09
N SER A 2 12.26 -50.48 -10.21
CA SER A 2 10.88 -50.86 -9.87
C SER A 2 10.79 -51.53 -8.49
N LEU A 3 10.08 -50.89 -7.55
CA LEU A 3 8.96 -51.50 -6.85
C LEU A 3 8.11 -50.41 -6.16
N SER A 4 6.83 -50.42 -6.53
CA SER A 4 5.71 -49.65 -6.02
C SER A 4 5.09 -50.38 -4.83
N LEU A 5 4.63 -49.65 -3.80
CA LEU A 5 3.68 -50.17 -2.81
C LEU A 5 2.78 -49.03 -2.29
N ASP A 6 1.64 -48.86 -2.96
CA ASP A 6 0.41 -48.39 -2.33
C ASP A 6 -0.36 -49.62 -1.84
N SER A 7 -0.85 -49.59 -0.60
CA SER A 7 -2.24 -49.90 -0.20
C SER A 7 -2.37 -50.63 1.14
N LEU A 8 -3.35 -50.14 1.92
CA LEU A 8 -4.07 -50.74 3.07
C LEU A 8 -3.43 -50.55 4.46
N SER A 9 -4.10 -50.04 5.50
CA SER A 9 -5.54 -49.75 5.69
C SER A 9 -5.78 -48.92 6.97
N GLN A 10 -6.65 -47.92 6.80
CA GLN A 10 -7.67 -47.36 7.70
C GLN A 10 -7.85 -47.94 9.13
N ALA A 11 -8.04 -47.02 10.09
CA ALA A 11 -9.09 -47.09 11.12
C ALA A 11 -9.46 -45.67 11.63
N LEU A 12 -10.74 -45.32 11.49
CA LEU A 12 -11.47 -44.09 11.89
C LEU A 12 -11.74 -44.07 13.42
N PRO A 13 -12.04 -42.92 14.08
CA PRO A 13 -13.34 -42.23 13.94
C PRO A 13 -13.33 -40.68 13.97
N SER A 14 -14.32 -40.09 13.27
CA SER A 14 -14.70 -38.68 13.34
C SER A 14 -15.52 -38.37 14.61
N PRO A 15 -15.54 -37.09 15.06
CA PRO A 15 -16.81 -36.35 14.99
C PRO A 15 -16.65 -34.85 14.63
N THR A 16 -17.51 -34.42 13.70
CA THR A 16 -18.24 -33.14 13.60
C THR A 16 -17.64 -31.85 14.19
N SER A 17 -17.37 -30.85 13.32
CA SER A 17 -18.13 -29.59 13.18
C SER A 17 -17.25 -28.38 12.76
N ALA A 18 -17.85 -27.50 11.95
CA ALA A 18 -17.40 -26.17 11.50
C ALA A 18 -16.17 -26.10 10.56
N THR A 19 -16.46 -26.14 9.26
CA THR A 19 -15.52 -25.86 8.18
C THR A 19 -15.19 -24.36 8.14
N THR A 20 -14.04 -23.97 8.70
CA THR A 20 -13.32 -22.76 8.29
C THR A 20 -12.52 -23.09 7.03
N PRO A 21 -12.54 -22.28 5.96
CA PRO A 21 -11.70 -22.56 4.80
C PRO A 21 -10.24 -22.35 5.18
N SER A 22 -9.50 -23.45 5.23
CA SER A 22 -8.05 -23.49 5.37
C SER A 22 -7.40 -22.75 4.22
N SER A 23 -6.46 -21.84 4.53
CA SER A 23 -5.65 -21.11 3.55
C SER A 23 -4.73 -22.04 2.78
N THR A 24 -5.21 -22.60 1.68
CA THR A 24 -4.37 -23.10 0.60
C THR A 24 -3.78 -21.91 -0.14
N SER A 25 -2.46 -21.93 -0.37
CA SER A 25 -1.78 -21.05 -1.32
C SER A 25 -2.53 -21.15 -2.67
N ALA A 26 -3.40 -20.19 -2.97
CA ALA A 26 -4.18 -20.22 -4.19
C ALA A 26 -3.24 -20.16 -5.40
N ALA A 27 -3.39 -21.12 -6.32
CA ALA A 27 -2.60 -21.16 -7.54
C ALA A 27 -2.79 -19.86 -8.34
N PRO A 28 -1.75 -19.40 -9.07
CA PRO A 28 -1.90 -18.28 -9.98
C PRO A 28 -3.05 -18.49 -10.97
N ARG A 29 -3.76 -17.41 -11.30
CA ARG A 29 -4.85 -17.43 -12.27
C ARG A 29 -4.33 -17.29 -13.69
N PRO A 30 -4.87 -18.03 -14.68
CA PRO A 30 -4.53 -17.81 -16.08
C PRO A 30 -4.82 -16.37 -16.52
N THR A 31 -3.88 -15.74 -17.21
CA THR A 31 -3.99 -14.34 -17.66
C THR A 31 -4.74 -14.18 -18.96
N VAL A 32 -4.68 -15.19 -19.84
CA VAL A 32 -5.30 -15.18 -21.17
C VAL A 32 -6.17 -16.41 -21.30
N THR A 33 -7.49 -16.20 -21.23
CA THR A 33 -8.50 -17.27 -21.41
C THR A 33 -9.58 -16.89 -22.41
N ALA A 34 -9.71 -15.61 -22.78
CA ALA A 34 -10.67 -15.15 -23.77
C ALA A 34 -10.38 -15.72 -25.17
N SER A 35 -11.44 -15.89 -25.96
CA SER A 35 -11.33 -16.19 -27.38
C SER A 35 -10.96 -14.93 -28.18
N PRO A 36 -10.41 -15.04 -29.40
CA PRO A 36 -10.12 -13.87 -30.24
C PRO A 36 -11.32 -12.96 -30.49
N THR A 37 -12.55 -13.50 -30.51
CA THR A 37 -13.79 -12.73 -30.73
C THR A 37 -14.33 -12.04 -29.49
N SER A 38 -13.88 -12.45 -28.31
CA SER A 38 -14.32 -11.92 -27.02
C SER A 38 -13.19 -11.20 -26.28
N SER A 39 -12.07 -10.98 -26.96
CA SER A 39 -10.85 -10.42 -26.37
C SER A 39 -10.98 -8.92 -26.14
N ILE A 40 -10.40 -8.44 -25.03
CA ILE A 40 -10.28 -6.99 -24.78
C ILE A 40 -9.34 -6.29 -25.79
N TRP A 41 -8.57 -7.08 -26.55
CA TRP A 41 -7.60 -6.61 -27.56
C TRP A 41 -8.16 -6.64 -28.99
N THR A 42 -9.47 -6.83 -29.17
CA THR A 42 -10.11 -6.95 -30.50
C THR A 42 -9.91 -5.69 -31.36
N ASP A 43 -10.20 -4.51 -30.81
CA ASP A 43 -10.13 -3.24 -31.56
C ASP A 43 -8.72 -2.62 -31.57
N LEU A 44 -7.85 -3.04 -30.64
CA LEU A 44 -6.47 -2.59 -30.50
C LEU A 44 -5.62 -3.83 -30.22
N PRO A 45 -4.92 -4.37 -31.23
CA PRO A 45 -4.10 -5.55 -31.03
C PRO A 45 -3.03 -5.32 -29.97
N GLU A 46 -2.91 -6.24 -29.01
CA GLU A 46 -1.93 -6.15 -27.92
C GLU A 46 -0.49 -5.86 -28.39
N PRO A 47 0.03 -6.46 -29.48
CA PRO A 47 1.36 -6.13 -30.00
C PRO A 47 1.54 -4.65 -30.38
N VAL A 48 0.48 -4.00 -30.89
CA VAL A 48 0.52 -2.59 -31.28
C VAL A 48 0.59 -1.70 -30.05
N PHE A 49 -0.29 -1.95 -29.06
CA PHE A 49 -0.24 -1.25 -27.77
C PHE A 49 1.14 -1.36 -27.12
N ARG A 50 1.70 -2.58 -27.08
CA ARG A 50 3.04 -2.84 -26.52
C ARG A 50 4.14 -2.10 -27.24
N GLN A 51 4.08 -2.03 -28.56
CA GLN A 51 5.06 -1.29 -29.35
C GLN A 51 5.06 0.19 -28.97
N HIS A 52 3.89 0.82 -28.82
CA HIS A 52 3.80 2.22 -28.37
C HIS A 52 4.34 2.41 -26.94
N VAL A 53 4.07 1.48 -26.02
CA VAL A 53 4.63 1.51 -24.65
C VAL A 53 6.16 1.47 -24.69
N VAL A 54 6.74 0.53 -25.46
CA VAL A 54 8.20 0.38 -25.60
C VAL A 54 8.84 1.62 -26.21
N GLU A 55 8.20 2.23 -27.21
CA GLU A 55 8.67 3.49 -27.81
C GLU A 55 8.62 4.63 -26.81
N LEU A 56 7.52 4.77 -26.06
CA LEU A 56 7.40 5.79 -25.02
C LEU A 56 8.50 5.63 -23.95
N GLU A 57 8.82 4.41 -23.54
CA GLU A 57 9.90 4.15 -22.60
C GLU A 57 11.27 4.56 -23.12
N LYS A 58 11.59 4.19 -24.37
CA LYS A 58 12.84 4.57 -25.03
C LYS A 58 13.00 6.10 -25.06
N LEU A 59 11.93 6.81 -25.40
CA LEU A 59 11.95 8.27 -25.52
C LEU A 59 12.06 9.00 -24.17
N THR A 60 11.59 8.38 -23.09
CA THR A 60 11.42 9.06 -21.79
C THR A 60 12.34 8.53 -20.69
N ASN A 61 13.21 7.57 -21.02
CA ASN A 61 13.98 6.81 -20.04
C ASN A 61 13.06 6.13 -19.02
N SER A 62 11.99 5.53 -19.54
CA SER A 62 10.92 4.89 -18.78
C SER A 62 10.18 5.83 -17.82
N VAL A 63 10.21 7.15 -18.00
CA VAL A 63 9.53 8.12 -17.11
C VAL A 63 8.75 9.18 -17.93
N PRO A 64 7.55 8.83 -18.42
CA PRO A 64 6.78 9.72 -19.30
C PRO A 64 6.30 11.00 -18.63
N VAL A 65 6.07 10.95 -17.31
CA VAL A 65 5.60 12.08 -16.50
C VAL A 65 6.37 12.15 -15.19
N ASP A 66 6.46 13.34 -14.61
CA ASP A 66 6.97 13.50 -13.25
C ASP A 66 6.03 12.85 -12.24
N ALA A 67 6.54 12.57 -11.03
CA ALA A 67 5.70 12.08 -9.95
C ALA A 67 4.60 13.10 -9.63
N GLN A 68 3.34 12.66 -9.63
CA GLN A 68 2.16 13.48 -9.42
C GLN A 68 1.37 12.97 -8.22
N THR A 69 0.83 13.92 -7.45
CA THR A 69 -0.05 13.67 -6.33
C THR A 69 -1.43 14.21 -6.60
N PHE A 70 -2.46 13.44 -6.29
CA PHE A 70 -3.86 13.78 -6.46
C PHE A 70 -4.51 13.74 -5.08
N PRO A 71 -4.67 14.90 -4.42
CA PRO A 71 -5.31 14.94 -3.12
C PRO A 71 -6.78 14.51 -3.25
N LEU A 72 -7.28 13.84 -2.21
CA LEU A 72 -8.70 13.54 -2.11
C LEU A 72 -9.53 14.84 -1.99
N PRO A 73 -10.79 14.84 -2.44
CA PRO A 73 -11.69 15.97 -2.20
C PRO A 73 -11.87 16.20 -0.69
N PRO A 74 -12.17 17.44 -0.28
CA PRO A 74 -12.40 17.77 1.12
C PRO A 74 -13.60 16.98 1.70
N PRO A 75 -13.64 16.80 3.04
CA PRO A 75 -14.75 16.10 3.71
C PRO A 75 -16.11 16.72 3.34
N GLY A 76 -17.07 15.89 2.93
CA GLY A 76 -18.40 16.32 2.49
C GLY A 76 -18.63 16.32 0.97
N ASP A 77 -17.61 16.61 0.14
CA ASP A 77 -17.76 16.61 -1.33
C ASP A 77 -17.57 15.21 -1.94
N GLY A 78 -16.83 14.32 -1.26
CA GLY A 78 -16.51 12.95 -1.72
C GLY A 78 -17.17 11.81 -0.96
N ASP A 79 -18.04 12.12 0.02
CA ASP A 79 -18.74 11.11 0.84
C ASP A 79 -20.10 10.69 0.25
N SER A 80 -20.49 11.27 -0.89
CA SER A 80 -21.62 10.77 -1.69
C SER A 80 -21.19 9.56 -2.52
N ASP A 81 -22.09 8.61 -2.75
CA ASP A 81 -21.86 7.36 -3.52
C ASP A 81 -21.52 7.57 -5.01
N GLY A 82 -21.21 8.81 -5.42
CA GLY A 82 -20.83 9.14 -6.79
C GLY A 82 -19.36 8.80 -7.07
N PRO A 83 -19.05 8.25 -8.27
CA PRO A 83 -17.66 8.10 -8.70
C PRO A 83 -17.00 9.47 -8.87
N GLY A 84 -15.66 9.49 -8.90
CA GLY A 84 -14.87 10.70 -9.10
C GLY A 84 -15.28 11.53 -10.35
N PRO A 85 -14.77 12.77 -10.48
CA PRO A 85 -15.42 13.85 -11.24
C PRO A 85 -15.43 13.74 -12.79
N ASN A 86 -15.49 12.55 -13.40
CA ASN A 86 -15.43 12.42 -14.86
C ASN A 86 -16.27 11.31 -15.52
N VAL A 87 -17.29 10.75 -14.87
CA VAL A 87 -18.23 9.85 -15.57
C VAL A 87 -19.63 10.46 -15.61
N GLY A 88 -19.91 11.11 -16.74
CA GLY A 88 -21.27 11.46 -17.14
C GLY A 88 -22.08 10.19 -17.38
N GLY A 89 -22.99 9.91 -16.46
CA GLY A 89 -24.07 8.95 -16.65
C GLY A 89 -23.92 7.65 -15.86
N ARG A 90 -24.60 7.57 -14.72
CA ARG A 90 -25.72 6.65 -14.48
C ARG A 90 -26.20 6.71 -13.02
N ASN A 91 -27.50 6.98 -12.89
CA ASN A 91 -28.43 6.59 -11.84
C ASN A 91 -27.98 6.78 -10.38
N SER A 92 -28.28 7.98 -9.88
CA SER A 92 -28.54 8.26 -8.47
C SER A 92 -29.74 7.40 -8.00
N ALA A 93 -29.46 6.18 -7.54
CA ALA A 93 -30.47 5.29 -6.96
C ALA A 93 -29.83 4.25 -6.03
N SER A 94 -29.31 4.67 -4.89
CA SER A 94 -29.27 3.83 -3.68
C SER A 94 -29.81 4.63 -2.51
N ALA A 95 -31.06 4.33 -2.12
CA ALA A 95 -31.59 4.63 -0.80
C ALA A 95 -30.89 3.75 0.26
N GLY A 96 -29.55 3.86 0.33
CA GLY A 96 -28.69 3.14 1.27
C GLY A 96 -28.44 3.97 2.52
N GLN A 97 -28.06 3.32 3.61
CA GLN A 97 -27.56 4.03 4.79
C GLN A 97 -26.25 4.75 4.45
N PRO A 98 -25.98 5.94 5.01
CA PRO A 98 -24.74 6.64 4.76
C PRO A 98 -23.54 5.77 5.15
N ARG A 99 -22.47 5.82 4.34
CA ARG A 99 -21.19 5.18 4.62
C ARG A 99 -20.65 5.62 5.98
N ARG A 100 -20.07 4.70 6.75
CA ARG A 100 -19.46 4.99 8.06
C ARG A 100 -17.98 5.34 7.90
N LEU A 101 -17.33 4.76 6.90
CA LEU A 101 -15.97 5.15 6.50
C LEU A 101 -16.03 6.40 5.62
N SER A 102 -15.40 7.49 6.07
CA SER A 102 -15.11 8.62 5.18
C SER A 102 -14.15 8.19 4.07
N LEU A 103 -14.16 8.91 2.96
CA LEU A 103 -13.25 8.64 1.84
C LEU A 103 -11.77 8.67 2.27
N ALA A 104 -11.40 9.62 3.13
CA ALA A 104 -10.05 9.74 3.66
C ALA A 104 -9.65 8.55 4.54
N SER A 105 -10.56 8.06 5.39
CA SER A 105 -10.32 6.87 6.22
C SER A 105 -10.18 5.62 5.38
N GLU A 106 -10.99 5.48 4.32
CA GLU A 106 -10.92 4.35 3.38
C GLU A 106 -9.56 4.31 2.66
N GLN A 107 -9.13 5.43 2.06
CA GLN A 107 -7.83 5.54 1.40
C GLN A 107 -6.69 5.30 2.39
N ARG A 108 -6.76 5.92 3.58
CA ARG A 108 -5.68 5.80 4.57
C ARG A 108 -5.52 4.37 5.03
N LEU A 109 -6.61 3.68 5.33
CA LEU A 109 -6.60 2.29 5.75
C LEU A 109 -6.07 1.37 4.64
N ALA A 110 -6.48 1.59 3.38
CA ALA A 110 -5.96 0.84 2.25
C ALA A 110 -4.43 1.01 2.10
N ASP A 111 -3.93 2.25 2.15
CA ASP A 111 -2.49 2.51 2.08
C ASP A 111 -1.73 1.87 3.25
N ASP A 112 -2.23 2.02 4.47
CA ASP A 112 -1.61 1.50 5.69
C ASP A 112 -1.47 -0.03 5.61
N ILE A 113 -2.51 -0.73 5.15
CA ILE A 113 -2.49 -2.17 4.98
C ILE A 113 -1.50 -2.60 3.90
N THR A 114 -1.47 -1.93 2.75
CA THR A 114 -0.52 -2.29 1.69
C THR A 114 0.93 -2.08 2.12
N TYR A 115 1.19 -1.06 2.94
CA TYR A 115 2.50 -0.82 3.51
C TYR A 115 2.95 -1.95 4.44
N LEU A 116 2.03 -2.47 5.26
CA LEU A 116 2.27 -3.59 6.17
C LEU A 116 2.40 -4.94 5.45
N VAL A 117 1.69 -5.14 4.34
CA VAL A 117 1.80 -6.39 3.55
C VAL A 117 3.07 -6.41 2.70
N ALA A 118 3.58 -5.25 2.30
CA ALA A 118 4.82 -5.14 1.55
C ALA A 118 6.04 -5.40 2.46
N VAL A 119 6.38 -6.68 2.71
CA VAL A 119 7.52 -7.06 3.56
C VAL A 119 8.82 -7.21 2.77
N GLY A 120 8.75 -7.77 1.56
CA GLY A 120 9.91 -8.01 0.70
C GLY A 120 10.49 -6.74 0.05
N GLU A 121 11.42 -6.95 -0.87
CA GLU A 121 12.00 -5.91 -1.72
C GLU A 121 11.77 -6.19 -3.20
N GLY A 122 11.91 -5.14 -4.02
CA GLY A 122 11.76 -5.23 -5.46
C GLY A 122 10.35 -4.90 -5.97
N ALA A 123 10.10 -5.23 -7.23
CA ALA A 123 8.80 -5.07 -7.88
C ALA A 123 7.78 -6.12 -7.39
N GLN A 124 8.28 -7.32 -7.06
CA GLN A 124 7.52 -8.46 -6.56
C GLN A 124 6.84 -8.20 -5.20
N SER A 125 7.43 -7.32 -4.39
CA SER A 125 6.91 -6.96 -3.07
C SER A 125 5.91 -5.80 -3.09
N VAL A 126 5.45 -5.36 -4.26
CA VAL A 126 4.46 -4.28 -4.40
C VAL A 126 3.07 -4.87 -4.19
N ALA A 127 2.30 -4.21 -3.34
CA ALA A 127 0.95 -4.63 -2.99
C ALA A 127 -0.01 -3.44 -3.14
N ALA A 128 -1.25 -3.75 -3.49
CA ALA A 128 -2.37 -2.83 -3.52
C ALA A 128 -3.51 -3.40 -2.67
N ALA A 129 -4.39 -2.53 -2.18
CA ALA A 129 -5.56 -2.93 -1.43
C ALA A 129 -6.75 -2.01 -1.69
N THR A 130 -7.94 -2.54 -1.45
CA THR A 130 -9.20 -1.79 -1.37
C THR A 130 -9.87 -2.09 -0.05
N VAL A 131 -10.63 -1.13 0.46
CA VAL A 131 -11.45 -1.29 1.66
C VAL A 131 -12.92 -1.13 1.31
N GLN A 132 -13.76 -2.01 1.83
CA GLN A 132 -15.21 -1.97 1.67
C GLN A 132 -15.88 -2.12 3.02
N GLU A 133 -17.07 -1.54 3.15
CA GLU A 133 -17.96 -1.77 4.28
C GLU A 133 -19.33 -2.26 3.81
N THR A 134 -20.07 -2.92 4.70
CA THR A 134 -21.41 -3.46 4.39
C THR A 134 -22.46 -2.36 4.20
N CYS A 135 -23.30 -2.48 3.17
CA CYS A 135 -24.40 -1.56 2.81
C CYS A 135 -25.68 -1.74 3.62
N ARG A 136 -25.97 -2.97 4.05
CA ARG A 136 -27.24 -3.35 4.70
C ARG A 136 -26.99 -4.22 5.92
N LEU A 137 -27.51 -3.77 7.06
CA LEU A 137 -27.51 -4.50 8.33
C LEU A 137 -28.71 -5.43 8.41
N GLU A 138 -28.86 -6.38 7.48
CA GLU A 138 -29.87 -7.43 7.61
C GLU A 138 -29.36 -8.48 8.63
N GLY A 139 -29.56 -8.20 9.91
CA GLY A 139 -29.28 -9.12 11.02
C GLY A 139 -27.80 -9.34 11.37
N LYS A 140 -26.86 -8.85 10.56
CA LYS A 140 -25.42 -8.81 10.86
C LYS A 140 -24.96 -7.39 11.18
N GLY A 141 -23.99 -7.30 12.10
CA GLY A 141 -23.32 -6.04 12.42
C GLY A 141 -22.52 -5.48 11.24
N PRO A 142 -22.05 -4.23 11.34
CA PRO A 142 -21.20 -3.64 10.30
C PRO A 142 -19.91 -4.44 10.18
N ALA A 143 -19.52 -4.77 8.95
CA ALA A 143 -18.29 -5.51 8.69
C ALA A 143 -17.37 -4.71 7.75
N LEU A 144 -16.07 -5.00 7.86
CA LEU A 144 -15.02 -4.47 7.02
C LEU A 144 -14.50 -5.58 6.11
N ARG A 145 -14.34 -5.30 4.83
CA ARG A 145 -13.61 -6.18 3.91
C ARG A 145 -12.39 -5.46 3.38
N VAL A 146 -11.26 -6.15 3.41
CA VAL A 146 -10.02 -5.67 2.81
C VAL A 146 -9.57 -6.69 1.78
N ALA A 147 -9.64 -6.30 0.50
CA ALA A 147 -9.08 -7.08 -0.59
C ALA A 147 -7.66 -6.61 -0.88
N ILE A 148 -6.72 -7.55 -1.00
CA ILE A 148 -5.29 -7.28 -1.09
C ILE A 148 -4.74 -8.09 -2.25
N ALA A 149 -3.96 -7.45 -3.11
CA ALA A 149 -3.32 -8.07 -4.25
C ALA A 149 -1.83 -7.70 -4.32
N SER A 150 -1.04 -8.57 -4.91
CA SER A 150 0.34 -8.33 -5.32
C SER A 150 0.63 -9.06 -6.62
N VAL A 151 1.72 -8.70 -7.30
CA VAL A 151 2.16 -9.36 -8.55
C VAL A 151 2.49 -10.84 -8.29
N ASP A 152 3.07 -11.14 -7.13
CA ASP A 152 3.26 -12.50 -6.64
C ASP A 152 2.27 -12.82 -5.52
N ALA A 153 2.19 -14.08 -5.09
CA ALA A 153 1.34 -14.46 -3.97
C ALA A 153 1.82 -13.83 -2.67
N ILE A 154 0.88 -13.31 -1.87
CA ILE A 154 1.18 -12.75 -0.54
C ILE A 154 1.60 -13.89 0.38
N GLU A 155 2.81 -13.78 0.95
CA GLU A 155 3.38 -14.82 1.79
C GLU A 155 2.44 -15.19 2.97
N PRO A 156 2.28 -16.50 3.30
CA PRO A 156 1.41 -16.92 4.40
C PRO A 156 1.76 -16.27 5.75
N SER A 157 3.03 -15.97 5.98
CA SER A 157 3.53 -15.25 7.16
C SER A 157 2.94 -13.83 7.24
N SER A 158 2.92 -13.09 6.13
CA SER A 158 2.33 -11.75 6.02
C SER A 158 0.81 -11.78 6.16
N GLN A 159 0.14 -12.81 5.61
CA GLN A 159 -1.30 -12.99 5.83
C GLN A 159 -1.63 -13.22 7.31
N THR A 160 -0.84 -14.06 7.97
CA THR A 160 -1.00 -14.40 9.40
C THR A 160 -0.74 -13.18 10.28
N PHE A 161 0.32 -12.43 9.98
CA PHE A 161 0.64 -11.18 10.64
C PHE A 161 -0.50 -10.16 10.52
N LEU A 162 -1.04 -9.94 9.32
CA LEU A 162 -2.12 -8.97 9.14
C LEU A 162 -3.39 -9.40 9.90
N ARG A 163 -3.72 -10.70 9.91
CA ARG A 163 -4.83 -11.23 10.74
C ARG A 163 -4.60 -10.96 12.23
N SER A 164 -3.38 -11.14 12.73
CA SER A 164 -3.01 -10.84 14.12
C SER A 164 -3.17 -9.37 14.48
N VAL A 165 -2.80 -8.46 13.57
CA VAL A 165 -3.01 -7.00 13.73
C VAL A 165 -4.50 -6.70 13.90
N PHE A 166 -5.36 -7.18 12.99
CA PHE A 166 -6.81 -6.95 13.08
C PHE A 166 -7.46 -7.59 14.30
N GLN A 167 -7.00 -8.78 14.73
CA GLN A 167 -7.48 -9.43 15.95
C GLN A 167 -7.20 -8.58 17.21
N GLN A 168 -6.05 -7.90 17.26
CA GLN A 168 -5.71 -6.99 18.35
C GLN A 168 -6.52 -5.70 18.34
N LEU A 169 -6.83 -5.17 17.15
CA LEU A 169 -7.72 -4.01 16.98
C LEU A 169 -9.15 -4.33 17.46
N SER A 170 -9.70 -5.48 17.08
CA SER A 170 -11.02 -5.94 17.53
C SER A 170 -11.09 -6.12 19.05
N SER A 171 -10.11 -6.80 19.64
CA SER A 171 -10.09 -7.09 21.10
C SER A 171 -10.07 -5.81 21.96
N SER A 172 -9.50 -4.74 21.42
CA SER A 172 -9.40 -3.43 22.09
C SER A 172 -10.66 -2.58 21.91
N SER A 173 -11.42 -2.82 20.83
CA SER A 173 -12.72 -2.20 20.56
C SER A 173 -13.77 -2.68 21.56
N SER A 174 -13.89 -4.00 21.77
CA SER A 174 -14.95 -4.60 22.61
C SER A 174 -14.80 -4.31 24.12
N SER A 175 -13.60 -3.95 24.58
CA SER A 175 -13.34 -3.62 25.99
C SER A 175 -13.73 -2.18 26.37
N SER A 176 -14.09 -1.35 25.39
CA SER A 176 -14.55 0.03 25.60
C SER A 176 -16.07 0.18 25.72
N SER A 177 -16.83 -0.84 25.29
CA SER A 177 -18.30 -0.80 25.21
C SER A 177 -19.03 -1.53 26.36
N SER A 178 -18.31 -2.18 27.27
CA SER A 178 -18.88 -2.96 28.38
C SER A 178 -18.89 -2.22 29.73
N SER A 179 -19.27 -0.95 29.76
CA SER A 179 -19.53 -0.20 31.01
C SER A 179 -21.03 0.06 31.21
N SER A 180 -21.77 -1.00 31.52
CA SER A 180 -23.11 -0.85 32.12
C SER A 180 -22.97 -0.65 33.64
N PRO A 181 -23.72 0.28 34.27
CA PRO A 181 -23.63 0.54 35.70
C PRO A 181 -24.45 -0.50 36.48
N SER A 182 -23.83 -1.62 36.86
CA SER A 182 -24.42 -2.51 37.86
C SER A 182 -24.06 -2.02 39.26
N SER A 183 -25.07 -1.51 39.95
CA SER A 183 -25.04 -1.11 41.36
C SER A 183 -24.83 -2.32 42.29
N SER A 184 -23.63 -2.47 42.83
CA SER A 184 -23.40 -3.17 44.11
C SER A 184 -22.04 -2.77 44.69
N PRO A 185 -21.96 -2.28 45.95
CA PRO A 185 -20.69 -2.00 46.60
C PRO A 185 -20.18 -3.26 47.31
N ALA A 186 -19.10 -3.86 46.79
CA ALA A 186 -18.29 -4.80 47.54
C ALA A 186 -16.82 -4.63 47.13
N GLU A 187 -16.01 -4.22 48.10
CA GLU A 187 -14.57 -4.01 48.01
C GLU A 187 -13.82 -5.35 47.85
N CYS A 188 -12.95 -5.45 46.85
CA CYS A 188 -11.55 -5.88 47.01
C CYS A 188 -10.84 -6.05 45.65
N SER A 189 -9.82 -5.21 45.42
CA SER A 189 -8.59 -5.52 44.66
C SER A 189 -8.73 -6.12 43.25
N GLU A 190 -8.97 -5.29 42.23
CA GLU A 190 -8.36 -5.50 40.90
C GLU A 190 -7.97 -4.15 40.26
N LEU A 191 -6.80 -4.14 39.62
CA LEU A 191 -6.14 -3.00 38.96
C LEU A 191 -6.97 -2.43 37.81
N PRO A 192 -6.84 -1.12 37.48
CA PRO A 192 -7.72 -0.45 36.53
C PRO A 192 -7.55 -0.96 35.10
N SER A 193 -8.66 -1.38 34.50
CA SER A 193 -8.82 -1.85 33.11
C SER A 193 -8.46 -0.82 32.03
N SER A 194 -8.18 0.44 32.40
CA SER A 194 -7.75 1.50 31.47
C SER A 194 -6.29 1.37 30.99
N ALA A 195 -5.48 0.51 31.63
CA ALA A 195 -4.07 0.32 31.28
C ALA A 195 -3.85 -0.52 30.00
N LYS A 196 -4.85 -1.31 29.55
CA LYS A 196 -4.71 -2.16 28.35
C LYS A 196 -4.83 -1.38 27.04
N THR A 197 -5.74 -0.40 26.98
CA THR A 197 -5.99 0.40 25.77
C THR A 197 -4.85 1.39 25.46
N SER A 198 -4.16 1.88 26.49
CA SER A 198 -3.00 2.79 26.32
C SER A 198 -1.75 2.10 25.77
N GLN A 199 -1.69 0.76 25.80
CA GLN A 199 -0.54 -0.02 25.34
C GLN A 199 -0.69 -0.61 23.94
N LEU A 200 -1.88 -0.54 23.32
CA LEU A 200 -2.10 -1.13 22.00
C LEU A 200 -1.13 -0.61 20.93
N PRO A 201 -0.88 0.71 20.80
CA PRO A 201 0.08 1.20 19.80
C PRO A 201 1.51 0.67 20.03
N ALA A 202 1.90 0.46 21.29
CA ALA A 202 3.22 -0.10 21.62
C ALA A 202 3.32 -1.58 21.25
N ARG A 203 2.26 -2.36 21.50
CA ARG A 203 2.17 -3.77 21.12
C ARG A 203 2.15 -3.96 19.60
N LEU A 204 1.34 -3.16 18.90
CA LEU A 204 1.31 -3.16 17.43
C LEU A 204 2.69 -2.80 16.87
N LEU A 205 3.33 -1.77 17.40
CA LEU A 205 4.66 -1.36 16.94
C LEU A 205 5.71 -2.46 17.16
N ASP A 206 5.66 -3.15 18.30
CA ASP A 206 6.54 -4.28 18.58
C ASP A 206 6.40 -5.40 17.54
N GLU A 207 5.16 -5.81 17.26
CA GLU A 207 4.88 -6.87 16.28
C GLU A 207 5.21 -6.45 14.84
N VAL A 208 4.81 -5.24 14.44
CA VAL A 208 5.12 -4.65 13.12
C VAL A 208 6.64 -4.57 12.93
N THR A 209 7.38 -4.12 13.94
CA THR A 209 8.85 -4.01 13.86
C THR A 209 9.50 -5.37 13.71
N ARG A 210 9.00 -6.39 14.42
CA ARG A 210 9.48 -7.77 14.32
C ARG A 210 9.22 -8.35 12.92
N HIS A 211 8.00 -8.19 12.41
CA HIS A 211 7.62 -8.69 11.09
C HIS A 211 8.44 -8.01 9.97
N HIS A 212 8.69 -6.71 10.09
CA HIS A 212 9.42 -5.92 9.09
C HIS A 212 10.92 -5.75 9.36
N GLN A 213 11.51 -6.53 10.28
CA GLN A 213 12.90 -6.34 10.71
C GLN A 213 13.87 -6.26 9.51
N SER A 214 13.82 -7.22 8.57
CA SER A 214 14.70 -7.23 7.40
C SER A 214 14.57 -5.97 6.53
N ARG A 215 13.32 -5.56 6.26
CA ARG A 215 13.03 -4.36 5.45
C ARG A 215 13.46 -3.08 6.16
N LEU A 216 13.28 -3.01 7.48
CA LEU A 216 13.78 -1.91 8.30
C LEU A 216 15.31 -1.84 8.27
N LEU A 217 16.00 -2.97 8.44
CA LEU A 217 17.46 -3.04 8.37
C LEU A 217 18.01 -2.57 7.01
N ASN A 218 17.38 -2.95 5.89
CA ASN A 218 17.72 -2.38 4.59
C ASN A 218 17.49 -0.87 4.54
N ARG A 219 16.36 -0.39 5.06
CA ARG A 219 16.06 1.05 5.06
C ARG A 219 17.07 1.85 5.86
N LEU A 220 17.58 1.29 6.94
CA LEU A 220 18.68 1.83 7.73
C LEU A 220 20.04 1.70 7.04
N ARG A 221 20.14 0.87 6.00
CA ARG A 221 21.40 0.44 5.37
C ARG A 221 22.36 -0.12 6.41
N SER A 222 21.80 -0.87 7.36
CA SER A 222 22.52 -1.33 8.53
C SER A 222 23.55 -2.38 8.18
N SER A 223 24.67 -2.36 8.90
CA SER A 223 25.70 -3.39 8.86
C SER A 223 25.18 -4.76 9.30
N LYS A 224 24.11 -4.78 10.11
CA LYS A 224 23.41 -5.98 10.58
C LYS A 224 22.58 -6.66 9.50
N TRP A 225 22.41 -6.02 8.33
CA TRP A 225 21.65 -6.56 7.23
C TRP A 225 22.52 -7.37 6.27
N LYS A 226 22.14 -8.64 6.02
CA LYS A 226 22.75 -9.43 4.95
C LYS A 226 22.20 -8.99 3.59
N LYS A 227 22.93 -8.06 2.98
CA LYS A 227 22.56 -7.45 1.71
C LYS A 227 22.49 -8.47 0.54
N PRO A 228 21.36 -8.54 -0.19
CA PRO A 228 21.27 -9.36 -1.39
C PRO A 228 22.23 -8.93 -2.50
N ALA A 229 22.70 -9.90 -3.30
CA ALA A 229 23.69 -9.66 -4.36
C ALA A 229 23.24 -8.62 -5.39
N TYR A 230 21.96 -8.62 -5.77
CA TYR A 230 21.40 -7.66 -6.74
C TYR A 230 21.41 -6.21 -6.22
N LEU A 231 21.56 -6.00 -4.91
CA LEU A 231 21.68 -4.67 -4.30
C LEU A 231 23.11 -4.29 -3.98
N ALA A 232 24.11 -5.15 -4.20
CA ALA A 232 25.49 -4.93 -3.76
C ALA A 232 26.04 -3.53 -4.12
N ARG A 233 25.64 -2.99 -5.29
CA ARG A 233 26.09 -1.69 -5.81
C ARG A 233 25.42 -0.45 -5.18
N THR A 234 24.29 -0.58 -4.48
CA THR A 234 23.58 0.53 -3.84
C THR A 234 24.04 0.74 -2.40
N HIS A 235 23.50 1.70 -1.64
CA HIS A 235 23.57 1.73 -0.16
C HIS A 235 24.98 1.48 0.45
N LYS A 236 25.99 2.25 0.02
CA LYS A 236 27.40 2.04 0.42
C LYS A 236 27.74 2.46 1.86
N LYS A 237 26.84 3.18 2.54
CA LYS A 237 27.04 3.69 3.90
C LYS A 237 25.72 3.63 4.69
N PRO A 238 25.79 3.47 6.02
CA PRO A 238 24.62 3.43 6.90
C PRO A 238 23.87 4.76 6.90
N LEU A 239 22.59 4.74 7.32
CA LEU A 239 21.71 5.91 7.27
C LEU A 239 22.17 7.06 8.16
N HIS A 240 22.68 6.79 9.36
CA HIS A 240 23.19 7.83 10.26
C HIS A 240 24.29 8.67 9.60
N ALA A 241 25.10 8.08 8.70
CA ALA A 241 26.18 8.77 8.00
C ALA A 241 25.71 9.81 6.96
N ASP A 242 24.40 9.95 6.73
CA ASP A 242 23.84 11.06 5.94
C ASP A 242 23.55 12.31 6.77
N PHE A 243 23.44 12.19 8.09
CA PHE A 243 23.01 13.30 8.95
C PHE A 243 24.01 14.45 9.02
N ALA A 244 25.30 14.19 8.82
CA ALA A 244 26.30 15.24 8.69
C ALA A 244 25.96 16.23 7.56
N ASN A 245 25.44 15.74 6.42
CA ASN A 245 25.00 16.61 5.33
C ASN A 245 23.70 17.35 5.69
N LEU A 246 22.74 16.70 6.38
CA LEU A 246 21.52 17.36 6.85
C LEU A 246 21.84 18.53 7.80
N VAL A 247 22.69 18.32 8.80
CA VAL A 247 23.10 19.35 9.76
C VAL A 247 23.87 20.47 9.05
N HIS A 248 24.83 20.12 8.19
CA HIS A 248 25.60 21.10 7.43
C HIS A 248 24.69 21.98 6.55
N ARG A 249 23.67 21.41 5.89
CA ARG A 249 22.73 22.20 5.07
C ARG A 249 21.89 23.17 5.91
N ALA A 250 21.51 22.82 7.14
CA ALA A 250 20.80 23.73 8.04
C ALA A 250 21.61 25.02 8.32
N GLN A 251 22.94 24.95 8.37
CA GLN A 251 23.80 26.12 8.60
C GLN A 251 23.70 27.19 7.51
N PHE A 252 23.36 26.81 6.27
CA PHE A 252 23.22 27.73 5.13
C PHE A 252 21.77 28.18 4.91
N LEU A 253 20.79 27.40 5.39
CA LEU A 253 19.37 27.67 5.16
C LEU A 253 18.71 28.54 6.24
N TYR A 254 19.41 28.74 7.37
CA TYR A 254 18.94 29.57 8.47
C TYR A 254 19.88 30.77 8.66
N THR A 255 19.28 31.93 8.88
CA THR A 255 20.02 33.17 9.12
C THR A 255 20.52 33.25 10.56
N LYS A 256 21.41 34.21 10.84
CA LYS A 256 21.90 34.47 12.22
C LYS A 256 20.78 34.81 13.20
N LYS A 257 19.69 35.44 12.74
CA LYS A 257 18.52 35.78 13.57
C LYS A 257 17.73 34.54 14.00
N GLU A 258 17.85 33.45 13.25
CA GLU A 258 17.14 32.19 13.49
C GLU A 258 18.04 31.15 14.19
N ALA A 259 19.16 31.59 14.76
CA ALA A 259 20.12 30.71 15.43
C ALA A 259 19.49 29.79 16.51
N PRO A 260 18.52 30.24 17.34
CA PRO A 260 17.86 29.35 18.31
C PRO A 260 17.08 28.21 17.64
N THR A 261 16.29 28.53 16.61
CA THR A 261 15.51 27.56 15.83
C THR A 261 16.42 26.56 15.13
N ARG A 262 17.50 27.06 14.49
CA ARG A 262 18.51 26.22 13.86
C ARG A 262 19.16 25.29 14.88
N ALA A 263 19.57 25.80 16.04
CA ALA A 263 20.22 25.00 17.07
C ALA A 263 19.30 23.89 17.61
N GLN A 264 17.98 24.13 17.72
CA GLN A 264 17.03 23.08 18.08
C GLN A 264 16.90 22.02 16.98
N LEU A 265 16.76 22.43 15.72
CA LEU A 265 16.73 21.49 14.59
C LEU A 265 17.99 20.63 14.53
N GLU A 266 19.17 21.23 14.69
CA GLU A 266 20.45 20.51 14.69
C GLU A 266 20.50 19.51 15.86
N ARG A 267 20.03 19.87 17.05
CA ARG A 267 19.91 18.94 18.19
C ARG A 267 19.00 17.76 17.87
N ASP A 268 17.81 18.00 17.32
CA ASP A 268 16.85 16.93 17.02
C ASP A 268 17.41 15.96 15.97
N LEU A 269 18.07 16.49 14.92
CA LEU A 269 18.72 15.68 13.90
C LEU A 269 19.90 14.88 14.47
N LEU A 270 20.75 15.50 15.29
CA LEU A 270 21.90 14.82 15.91
C LEU A 270 21.47 13.77 16.93
N ALA A 271 20.39 14.00 17.68
CA ALA A 271 19.83 13.02 18.59
C ALA A 271 19.37 11.76 17.85
N LEU A 272 18.65 11.92 16.74
CA LEU A 272 18.25 10.78 15.90
C LEU A 272 19.46 10.10 15.24
N ALA A 273 20.45 10.87 14.78
CA ALA A 273 21.70 10.29 14.26
C ALA A 273 22.39 9.40 15.29
N ALA A 274 22.47 9.85 16.56
CA ALA A 274 23.03 9.08 17.65
C ALA A 274 22.21 7.81 17.96
N THR A 275 20.87 7.87 17.92
CA THR A 275 20.03 6.68 18.06
C THR A 275 20.29 5.66 16.94
N LEU A 276 20.40 6.13 15.70
CA LEU A 276 20.69 5.28 14.54
C LEU A 276 22.11 4.69 14.57
N GLU A 277 23.09 5.43 15.09
CA GLU A 277 24.46 4.97 15.24
C GLU A 277 24.59 3.95 16.38
N ALA A 278 23.98 4.22 17.53
CA ALA A 278 23.94 3.28 18.66
C ALA A 278 23.26 1.95 18.28
N PHE A 279 22.28 2.00 17.36
CA PHE A 279 21.66 0.80 16.81
C PHE A 279 22.66 -0.11 16.08
N GLU A 280 23.72 0.41 15.47
CA GLU A 280 24.71 -0.42 14.76
C GLU A 280 25.59 -1.24 15.74
N THR A 281 25.72 -0.82 16.99
CA THR A 281 26.64 -1.42 17.98
C THR A 281 25.94 -2.17 19.11
N THR A 282 24.64 -1.92 19.33
CA THR A 282 23.83 -2.61 20.36
C THR A 282 23.70 -4.11 20.12
N THR A 283 23.48 -4.88 21.19
CA THR A 283 23.17 -6.32 21.16
C THR A 283 21.68 -6.62 21.28
N ASP A 284 20.88 -5.69 21.83
CA ASP A 284 19.42 -5.77 21.84
C ASP A 284 18.87 -5.15 20.54
N ASP A 285 18.88 -5.96 19.48
CA ASP A 285 18.51 -5.52 18.14
C ASP A 285 17.05 -5.08 18.04
N HIS A 286 16.13 -5.77 18.71
CA HIS A 286 14.71 -5.52 18.50
C HIS A 286 14.21 -4.28 19.24
N ALA A 287 14.50 -4.15 20.54
CA ALA A 287 14.05 -2.98 21.31
C ALA A 287 14.69 -1.69 20.78
N SER A 288 15.95 -1.76 20.36
CA SER A 288 16.65 -0.64 19.75
C SER A 288 16.05 -0.26 18.39
N LEU A 289 15.61 -1.25 17.59
CA LEU A 289 14.93 -0.97 16.32
C LEU A 289 13.56 -0.31 16.53
N VAL A 290 12.80 -0.74 17.53
CA VAL A 290 11.55 -0.07 17.95
C VAL A 290 11.81 1.38 18.34
N ALA A 291 12.88 1.64 19.09
CA ALA A 291 13.28 3.00 19.47
C ALA A 291 13.68 3.85 18.25
N VAL A 292 14.38 3.28 17.27
CA VAL A 292 14.71 3.94 15.99
C VAL A 292 13.44 4.34 15.23
N VAL A 293 12.46 3.43 15.11
CA VAL A 293 11.20 3.69 14.42
C VAL A 293 10.43 4.84 15.09
N ARG A 294 10.31 4.79 16.42
CA ARG A 294 9.65 5.84 17.22
C ARG A 294 10.36 7.19 17.11
N SER A 295 11.69 7.21 17.23
CA SER A 295 12.48 8.44 17.15
C SER A 295 12.40 9.07 15.75
N SER A 296 12.41 8.24 14.70
CA SER A 296 12.21 8.69 13.32
C SER A 296 10.85 9.36 13.15
N TYR A 297 9.79 8.82 13.75
CA TYR A 297 8.46 9.43 13.76
C TYR A 297 8.44 10.80 14.43
N HIS A 298 9.01 10.93 15.63
CA HIS A 298 9.07 12.23 16.32
C HIS A 298 9.82 13.30 15.53
N VAL A 299 10.92 12.92 14.86
CA VAL A 299 11.64 13.85 13.98
C VAL A 299 10.81 14.21 12.74
N CYS A 300 10.21 13.24 12.06
CA CYS A 300 9.42 13.51 10.85
C CYS A 300 8.18 14.38 11.13
N THR A 301 7.63 14.27 12.34
CA THR A 301 6.44 15.01 12.76
C THR A 301 6.73 16.35 13.42
N SER A 302 8.01 16.70 13.57
CA SER A 302 8.44 17.98 14.14
C SER A 302 8.15 19.14 13.17
N PRO A 303 7.50 20.23 13.62
CA PRO A 303 7.33 21.44 12.82
C PRO A 303 8.67 22.05 12.35
N LEU A 304 9.75 21.82 13.10
CA LEU A 304 11.09 22.27 12.71
C LEU A 304 11.59 21.55 11.46
N VAL A 305 11.36 20.24 11.37
CA VAL A 305 11.75 19.43 10.22
C VAL A 305 10.85 19.72 9.02
N ALA A 306 9.56 20.01 9.25
CA ALA A 306 8.66 20.48 8.19
C ALA A 306 9.13 21.80 7.57
N ALA A 307 9.43 22.81 8.41
CA ALA A 307 9.98 24.08 7.94
C ALA A 307 11.33 23.89 7.24
N TYR A 308 12.16 22.96 7.73
CA TYR A 308 13.43 22.63 7.11
C TYR A 308 13.28 22.00 5.72
N LEU A 309 12.35 21.05 5.58
CA LEU A 309 12.03 20.43 4.29
C LEU A 309 11.55 21.46 3.27
N GLN A 310 10.65 22.37 3.67
CA GLN A 310 10.17 23.46 2.81
C GLN A 310 11.34 24.33 2.31
N ARG A 311 12.29 24.68 3.18
CA ARG A 311 13.49 25.45 2.79
C ARG A 311 14.41 24.66 1.84
N LEU A 312 14.61 23.36 2.08
CA LEU A 312 15.37 22.51 1.17
C LEU A 312 14.74 22.43 -0.23
N GLN A 313 13.41 22.46 -0.32
CA GLN A 313 12.66 22.45 -1.58
C GLN A 313 12.67 23.81 -2.29
N ALA A 314 12.78 24.91 -1.54
CA ALA A 314 12.76 26.28 -2.08
C ALA A 314 14.10 26.72 -2.71
N VAL A 315 15.20 26.01 -2.45
CA VAL A 315 16.52 26.33 -3.01
C VAL A 315 16.79 25.59 -4.32
N ARG A 316 17.76 26.11 -5.09
CA ARG A 316 18.19 25.48 -6.36
C ARG A 316 18.57 24.00 -6.12
N PRO A 317 18.07 23.07 -6.94
CA PRO A 317 18.40 21.65 -6.80
C PRO A 317 19.89 21.43 -7.07
N THR A 318 20.59 20.87 -6.08
CA THR A 318 21.96 20.35 -6.20
C THR A 318 21.99 18.88 -5.78
N THR A 319 23.07 18.16 -6.10
CA THR A 319 23.23 16.76 -5.69
C THR A 319 23.17 16.59 -4.16
N GLN A 320 23.70 17.56 -3.40
CA GLN A 320 23.65 17.54 -1.94
C GLN A 320 22.25 17.80 -1.39
N ILE A 321 21.49 18.72 -1.99
CA ILE A 321 20.09 18.98 -1.62
C ILE A 321 19.24 17.74 -1.94
N GLN A 322 19.42 17.14 -3.11
CA GLN A 322 18.74 15.91 -3.48
C GLN A 322 19.10 14.75 -2.55
N ALA A 323 20.34 14.66 -2.08
CA ALA A 323 20.73 13.69 -1.05
C ALA A 323 19.99 13.92 0.28
N CYS A 324 19.90 15.17 0.75
CA CYS A 324 19.14 15.51 1.96
C CYS A 324 17.65 15.14 1.82
N LEU A 325 17.02 15.48 0.70
CA LEU A 325 15.62 15.14 0.43
C LEU A 325 15.41 13.61 0.41
N LYS A 326 16.36 12.85 -0.17
CA LYS A 326 16.33 11.38 -0.14
C LYS A 326 16.45 10.84 1.29
N THR A 327 17.34 11.41 2.11
CA THR A 327 17.50 11.02 3.52
C THR A 327 16.21 11.28 4.31
N LEU A 328 15.61 12.46 4.19
CA LEU A 328 14.35 12.79 4.87
C LEU A 328 13.21 11.84 4.45
N ARG A 329 13.05 11.58 3.15
CA ARG A 329 12.06 10.60 2.65
C ARG A 329 12.31 9.18 3.14
N GLN A 330 13.56 8.82 3.37
CA GLN A 330 13.90 7.53 3.94
C GLN A 330 13.47 7.44 5.41
N LEU A 331 13.61 8.52 6.17
CA LEU A 331 13.10 8.62 7.53
C LEU A 331 11.57 8.53 7.57
N GLU A 332 10.86 9.15 6.63
CA GLU A 332 9.39 9.03 6.54
C GLU A 332 8.93 7.58 6.40
N LYS A 333 9.64 6.78 5.60
CA LYS A 333 9.35 5.34 5.45
C LYS A 333 9.57 4.57 6.75
N ILE A 334 10.62 4.91 7.50
CA ILE A 334 10.87 4.26 8.80
C ILE A 334 9.78 4.69 9.80
N ALA A 335 9.50 5.98 9.87
CA ALA A 335 8.50 6.59 10.74
C ALA A 335 7.06 6.11 10.46
N ALA A 336 6.74 5.79 9.21
CA ALA A 336 5.41 5.33 8.80
C ALA A 336 4.93 4.11 9.58
N TYR A 337 5.82 3.20 10.00
CA TYR A 337 5.40 2.06 10.81
C TYR A 337 4.74 2.47 12.13
N TYR A 338 5.29 3.47 12.83
CA TYR A 338 4.66 3.95 14.06
C TYR A 338 3.40 4.77 13.77
N ARG A 339 3.42 5.61 12.72
CA ARG A 339 2.23 6.32 12.25
C ARG A 339 1.07 5.36 11.99
N ILE A 340 1.31 4.24 11.29
CA ILE A 340 0.30 3.23 10.98
C ILE A 340 -0.27 2.64 12.27
N CYS A 341 0.58 2.29 13.24
CA CYS A 341 0.11 1.76 14.54
C CYS A 341 -0.81 2.76 15.28
N LEU A 342 -0.48 4.06 15.22
CA LEU A 342 -1.31 5.11 15.81
C LEU A 342 -2.63 5.28 15.04
N SER A 343 -2.55 5.35 13.70
CA SER A 343 -3.68 5.48 12.77
C SER A 343 -4.69 4.36 12.96
N LEU A 344 -4.24 3.11 12.94
CA LEU A 344 -5.10 1.93 13.13
C LEU A 344 -5.76 1.91 14.52
N ASN A 345 -5.01 2.25 15.58
CA ASN A 345 -5.57 2.34 16.93
C ASN A 345 -6.63 3.45 17.02
N THR A 346 -6.38 4.63 16.46
CA THR A 346 -7.34 5.73 16.44
C THR A 346 -8.59 5.35 15.66
N MET A 347 -8.43 4.74 14.47
CA MET A 347 -9.56 4.26 13.68
C MET A 347 -10.38 3.21 14.43
N SER A 348 -9.74 2.22 15.05
CA SER A 348 -10.43 1.17 15.81
C SER A 348 -11.17 1.70 17.03
N GLN A 349 -10.70 2.78 17.64
CA GLN A 349 -11.41 3.45 18.74
C GLN A 349 -12.58 4.31 18.24
N SER A 350 -12.44 4.94 17.07
CA SER A 350 -13.49 5.80 16.50
C SER A 350 -14.62 5.01 15.83
N LEU A 351 -14.33 3.82 15.30
CA LEU A 351 -15.27 2.97 14.56
C LEU A 351 -15.26 1.53 15.10
N PRO A 352 -15.49 1.30 16.41
CA PRO A 352 -15.26 0.01 17.07
C PRO A 352 -15.94 -1.15 16.34
N ASN A 353 -17.24 -1.01 16.07
CA ASN A 353 -18.04 -2.09 15.48
C ASN A 353 -17.57 -2.53 14.08
N ILE A 354 -16.87 -1.69 13.31
CA ILE A 354 -16.41 -2.08 11.96
C ILE A 354 -15.18 -2.99 12.01
N PHE A 355 -14.40 -2.92 13.10
CA PHE A 355 -13.20 -3.74 13.28
C PHE A 355 -13.50 -5.08 13.97
N ASP A 356 -14.75 -5.32 14.39
CA ASP A 356 -15.15 -6.56 15.07
C ASP A 356 -15.35 -7.72 14.09
N ASP A 357 -15.73 -7.42 12.84
CA ASP A 357 -15.91 -8.41 11.77
C ASP A 357 -15.11 -7.96 10.54
N VAL A 358 -13.87 -8.45 10.41
CA VAL A 358 -12.95 -8.09 9.33
C VAL A 358 -12.68 -9.29 8.43
N GLU A 359 -13.09 -9.18 7.17
CA GLU A 359 -12.77 -10.12 6.11
C GLU A 359 -11.50 -9.69 5.38
N LEU A 360 -10.43 -10.49 5.49
CA LEU A 360 -9.19 -10.29 4.74
C LEU A 360 -9.16 -11.23 3.53
N LEU A 361 -9.28 -10.64 2.33
CA LEU A 361 -9.23 -11.33 1.06
C LEU A 361 -7.86 -11.16 0.40
N PHE A 362 -7.08 -12.24 0.35
CA PHE A 362 -5.80 -12.26 -0.34
C PHE A 362 -5.99 -12.82 -1.75
N LEU A 363 -5.97 -11.95 -2.77
CA LEU A 363 -6.27 -12.33 -4.14
C LEU A 363 -5.08 -13.06 -4.78
N PRO A 364 -5.31 -14.18 -5.49
CA PRO A 364 -4.24 -14.86 -6.20
C PRO A 364 -3.72 -13.99 -7.35
N PRO A 365 -2.39 -14.02 -7.59
CA PRO A 365 -1.79 -13.34 -8.72
C PRO A 365 -2.25 -13.96 -10.04
N TYR A 366 -1.96 -13.29 -11.15
CA TYR A 366 -2.12 -13.84 -12.48
C TYR A 366 -0.78 -14.40 -13.00
N GLU A 367 -0.85 -15.43 -13.84
CA GLU A 367 0.33 -16.05 -14.46
C GLU A 367 1.09 -15.06 -15.36
N PRO A 368 2.43 -15.02 -15.31
CA PRO A 368 3.19 -14.22 -16.27
C PRO A 368 2.93 -14.66 -17.71
N VAL A 369 2.70 -13.70 -18.60
CA VAL A 369 2.54 -13.97 -20.05
C VAL A 369 3.88 -13.80 -20.73
N PRO A 370 4.42 -14.82 -21.43
CA PRO A 370 5.69 -14.69 -22.15
C PRO A 370 5.64 -13.57 -23.20
N LEU A 371 6.69 -12.75 -23.26
CA LEU A 371 6.84 -11.73 -24.29
C LEU A 371 7.24 -12.41 -25.60
N THR A 372 6.36 -12.32 -26.60
CA THR A 372 6.60 -12.78 -27.98
C THR A 372 7.03 -11.64 -28.91
N THR A 373 7.03 -10.40 -28.41
CA THR A 373 7.32 -9.15 -29.13
C THR A 373 8.55 -8.43 -28.56
N VAL A 374 8.94 -7.30 -29.16
CA VAL A 374 10.10 -6.51 -28.73
C VAL A 374 9.86 -5.92 -27.34
N ALA A 375 10.72 -6.24 -26.38
CA ALA A 375 10.82 -5.52 -25.12
C ALA A 375 11.83 -4.36 -25.24
N TYR A 376 11.65 -3.29 -24.45
CA TYR A 376 12.67 -2.25 -24.29
C TYR A 376 13.93 -2.84 -23.66
N GLN A 377 13.75 -3.62 -22.60
CA GLN A 377 14.86 -4.22 -21.84
C GLN A 377 15.17 -5.64 -22.33
N PRO A 378 16.44 -5.97 -22.68
CA PRO A 378 16.79 -7.30 -23.18
C PRO A 378 16.52 -8.46 -22.22
N TRP A 379 16.38 -8.15 -20.92
CA TRP A 379 16.13 -9.12 -19.86
C TRP A 379 14.63 -9.30 -19.55
N ALA A 380 13.75 -8.47 -20.10
CA ALA A 380 12.31 -8.61 -19.93
C ALA A 380 11.82 -9.79 -20.78
N LYS A 381 11.34 -10.85 -20.12
CA LYS A 381 10.90 -12.11 -20.77
C LYS A 381 9.39 -12.33 -20.72
N SER A 382 8.70 -11.59 -19.87
CA SER A 382 7.28 -11.76 -19.61
C SER A 382 6.66 -10.47 -19.14
N THR A 383 5.33 -10.42 -19.28
CA THR A 383 4.47 -9.37 -18.73
C THR A 383 3.66 -9.87 -17.57
N HIS A 384 3.30 -8.96 -16.69
CA HIS A 384 2.71 -9.21 -15.40
C HIS A 384 1.51 -8.29 -15.17
N VAL A 385 0.47 -8.84 -14.56
CA VAL A 385 -0.69 -8.06 -14.13
C VAL A 385 -0.34 -7.42 -12.80
N HIS A 386 -0.37 -6.09 -12.74
CA HIS A 386 -0.07 -5.36 -11.53
C HIS A 386 -1.23 -5.42 -10.52
N ALA A 387 -0.92 -5.25 -9.23
CA ALA A 387 -1.87 -5.41 -8.13
C ALA A 387 -3.12 -4.52 -8.25
N GLU A 388 -2.97 -3.30 -8.76
CA GLU A 388 -4.07 -2.35 -8.98
C GLU A 388 -5.07 -2.86 -10.02
N VAL A 389 -4.56 -3.50 -11.08
CA VAL A 389 -5.39 -4.14 -12.12
C VAL A 389 -6.06 -5.38 -11.56
N ILE A 390 -5.36 -6.19 -10.75
CA ILE A 390 -5.93 -7.37 -10.08
C ILE A 390 -7.17 -7.02 -9.27
N LEU A 391 -7.10 -5.94 -8.48
CA LEU A 391 -8.22 -5.48 -7.65
C LEU A 391 -9.37 -4.96 -8.50
N SER A 392 -9.08 -4.15 -9.52
CA SER A 392 -10.11 -3.62 -10.42
C SER A 392 -10.90 -4.74 -11.09
N VAL A 393 -10.19 -5.73 -11.64
CA VAL A 393 -10.78 -6.92 -12.25
C VAL A 393 -11.63 -7.71 -11.26
N HIS A 394 -11.15 -7.89 -10.03
CA HIS A 394 -11.90 -8.61 -8.99
C HIS A 394 -13.23 -7.93 -8.68
N HIS A 395 -13.21 -6.62 -8.45
CA HIS A 395 -14.41 -5.84 -8.11
C HIS A 395 -15.39 -5.75 -9.27
N ASP A 396 -14.90 -5.57 -10.50
CA ASP A 396 -15.77 -5.57 -11.68
C ASP A 396 -16.45 -6.94 -11.88
N LEU A 397 -15.72 -8.04 -11.69
CA LEU A 397 -16.30 -9.38 -11.77
C LEU A 397 -17.31 -9.65 -10.66
N GLU A 398 -17.02 -9.23 -9.42
CA GLU A 398 -17.95 -9.35 -8.29
C GLU A 398 -19.22 -8.54 -8.52
N ALA A 399 -19.11 -7.33 -9.07
CA ALA A 399 -20.26 -6.48 -9.38
C ALA A 399 -21.20 -7.11 -10.44
N HIS A 400 -20.65 -7.89 -11.38
CA HIS A 400 -21.45 -8.59 -12.40
C HIS A 400 -21.97 -9.95 -11.94
N ARG A 401 -21.32 -10.59 -10.96
CA ARG A 401 -21.71 -11.89 -10.40
C ARG A 401 -21.85 -11.79 -8.88
N PRO A 402 -22.81 -11.00 -8.36
CA PRO A 402 -22.99 -10.85 -6.93
C PRO A 402 -23.34 -12.20 -6.30
N GLN A 403 -22.77 -12.49 -5.12
CA GLN A 403 -23.08 -13.73 -4.40
C GLN A 403 -24.53 -13.73 -3.93
N PRO A 404 -25.38 -14.70 -4.35
CA PRO A 404 -26.75 -14.79 -3.88
C PRO A 404 -26.80 -15.00 -2.37
N GLY A 405 -27.46 -14.10 -1.64
CA GLY A 405 -27.56 -14.17 -0.17
C GLY A 405 -26.28 -13.76 0.59
N GLY A 406 -25.27 -13.23 -0.11
CA GLY A 406 -24.06 -12.68 0.52
C GLY A 406 -24.28 -11.27 1.10
N PRO A 407 -23.35 -10.78 1.95
CA PRO A 407 -23.40 -9.40 2.41
C PRO A 407 -23.32 -8.44 1.22
N SER A 408 -24.16 -7.42 1.23
CA SER A 408 -24.09 -6.34 0.25
C SER A 408 -22.95 -5.41 0.64
N TRP A 409 -21.88 -5.38 -0.14
CA TRP A 409 -20.72 -4.51 0.09
C TRP A 409 -20.81 -3.24 -0.73
N TYR A 410 -20.44 -2.12 -0.15
CA TYR A 410 -20.27 -0.90 -0.91
C TYR A 410 -19.09 -1.08 -1.87
N PRO A 411 -19.17 -0.56 -3.11
CA PRO A 411 -18.01 -0.59 -3.98
C PRO A 411 -16.90 0.27 -3.35
N PRO A 412 -15.63 -0.19 -3.45
CA PRO A 412 -14.50 0.61 -2.99
C PRO A 412 -14.40 1.89 -3.84
N ARG A 413 -14.14 3.02 -3.18
CA ARG A 413 -13.94 4.34 -3.81
C ARG A 413 -12.47 4.60 -4.08
N CYS A 414 -11.59 3.95 -3.32
CA CYS A 414 -10.15 4.18 -3.32
C CYS A 414 -9.34 2.90 -3.51
N LEU A 415 -8.14 3.07 -4.09
CA LEU A 415 -7.10 2.05 -4.14
C LEU A 415 -5.89 2.54 -3.36
N GLY A 416 -5.51 1.80 -2.34
CA GLY A 416 -4.23 2.00 -1.66
C GLY A 416 -3.13 1.17 -2.30
N ALA A 417 -1.89 1.66 -2.24
CA ALA A 417 -0.73 0.90 -2.70
C ALA A 417 0.54 1.23 -1.92
N SER A 418 1.43 0.25 -1.79
CA SER A 418 2.69 0.38 -1.03
C SER A 418 3.76 1.22 -1.75
N LYS A 419 3.47 1.62 -2.98
CA LYS A 419 4.20 2.58 -3.83
C LYS A 419 3.15 3.37 -4.61
N TYR A 420 3.52 4.55 -5.10
CA TYR A 420 2.67 5.24 -6.08
C TYR A 420 2.50 4.37 -7.32
N PHE A 421 1.44 4.61 -8.08
CA PHE A 421 1.15 3.79 -9.25
C PHE A 421 2.20 4.03 -10.33
N CYS A 422 2.54 2.98 -11.07
CA CYS A 422 3.25 3.17 -12.34
C CYS A 422 2.38 3.96 -13.32
N TYR A 423 2.98 4.50 -14.36
CA TYR A 423 2.28 5.32 -15.35
C TYR A 423 1.12 4.56 -15.99
N LEU A 424 1.31 3.27 -16.31
CA LEU A 424 0.26 2.45 -16.93
C LEU A 424 -0.88 2.08 -15.98
N CYS A 425 -0.60 1.76 -14.71
CA CYS A 425 -1.64 1.59 -13.69
C CYS A 425 -2.41 2.89 -13.46
N PHE A 426 -1.73 4.04 -13.44
CA PHE A 426 -2.38 5.34 -13.33
C PHE A 426 -3.33 5.60 -14.50
N LEU A 427 -2.88 5.40 -15.75
CA LEU A 427 -3.73 5.56 -16.93
C LEU A 427 -4.91 4.59 -16.90
N PHE A 428 -4.68 3.32 -16.57
CA PHE A 428 -5.73 2.31 -16.46
C PHE A 428 -6.80 2.75 -15.45
N ILE A 429 -6.41 3.11 -14.23
CA ILE A 429 -7.35 3.51 -13.18
C ILE A 429 -8.09 4.81 -13.52
N ARG A 430 -7.39 5.78 -14.12
CA ARG A 430 -7.98 7.04 -14.58
C ARG A 430 -9.06 6.81 -15.64
N HIS A 431 -8.78 5.99 -16.65
CA HIS A 431 -9.74 5.70 -17.73
C HIS A 431 -10.79 4.67 -17.31
N HIS A 432 -10.50 3.81 -16.33
CA HIS A 432 -11.47 2.90 -15.73
C HIS A 432 -12.57 3.67 -14.99
N GLY A 433 -12.21 4.71 -14.23
CA GLY A 433 -13.13 5.68 -13.66
C GLY A 433 -13.90 5.23 -12.40
N ALA A 434 -13.66 4.02 -11.89
CA ALA A 434 -14.33 3.53 -10.67
C ALA A 434 -13.72 4.07 -9.36
N TYR A 435 -12.50 4.59 -9.41
CA TYR A 435 -11.74 5.00 -8.24
C TYR A 435 -11.36 6.48 -8.32
N PHE A 436 -11.18 7.12 -7.17
CA PHE A 436 -10.52 8.42 -7.12
C PHE A 436 -9.08 8.32 -7.67
N ALA A 437 -8.62 9.42 -8.26
CA ALA A 437 -7.32 9.46 -8.92
C ALA A 437 -6.20 9.12 -7.92
N ALA A 438 -5.40 8.11 -8.25
CA ALA A 438 -4.29 7.67 -7.43
C ALA A 438 -2.98 8.39 -7.81
N ASN A 439 -2.14 8.61 -6.80
CA ASN A 439 -0.80 9.16 -6.99
C ASN A 439 0.03 8.28 -7.94
N THR A 440 0.83 8.89 -8.81
CA THR A 440 1.73 8.17 -9.72
C THR A 440 3.17 8.59 -9.51
N HIS A 441 4.11 7.63 -9.56
CA HIS A 441 5.52 7.96 -9.65
C HIS A 441 5.97 8.25 -11.09
N GLY A 442 5.11 7.99 -12.08
CA GLY A 442 5.34 8.35 -13.47
C GLY A 442 6.31 7.46 -14.23
N ALA A 443 6.78 6.34 -13.66
CA ALA A 443 7.60 5.39 -14.41
C ALA A 443 6.73 4.40 -15.17
N CYS A 444 7.11 4.10 -16.41
CA CYS A 444 6.45 3.18 -17.32
C CYS A 444 7.19 1.83 -17.32
N TYR A 445 6.44 0.74 -17.46
CA TYR A 445 6.99 -0.62 -17.49
C TYR A 445 6.35 -1.43 -18.63
N ASP A 446 7.14 -1.84 -19.60
CA ASP A 446 6.77 -2.59 -20.80
C ASP A 446 6.36 -4.04 -20.48
N GLN A 447 6.70 -4.47 -19.26
CA GLN A 447 6.27 -5.71 -18.64
C GLN A 447 4.85 -5.64 -18.04
N TRP A 448 4.07 -4.58 -18.27
CA TRP A 448 2.71 -4.46 -17.75
C TRP A 448 1.67 -5.14 -18.67
N THR A 449 0.58 -5.68 -18.10
CA THR A 449 -0.58 -6.17 -18.88
C THR A 449 -1.90 -6.13 -18.09
N VAL A 450 -3.01 -6.34 -18.81
CA VAL A 450 -4.36 -6.56 -18.29
C VAL A 450 -4.77 -8.01 -18.59
N PRO A 451 -5.40 -8.75 -17.66
CA PRO A 451 -5.91 -10.08 -17.95
C PRO A 451 -6.98 -10.02 -19.05
N ASP A 452 -6.94 -10.97 -19.98
CA ASP A 452 -7.93 -11.13 -21.05
C ASP A 452 -8.74 -12.40 -20.80
N LEU A 453 -9.88 -12.26 -20.11
CA LEU A 453 -10.58 -13.39 -19.48
C LEU A 453 -11.86 -13.77 -20.23
N ALA A 454 -12.06 -15.08 -20.46
CA ALA A 454 -13.33 -15.62 -20.95
C ALA A 454 -14.50 -15.36 -19.97
N ASP A 455 -14.19 -15.12 -18.69
CA ASP A 455 -15.19 -14.83 -17.68
C ASP A 455 -15.78 -13.42 -17.79
N TYR A 456 -15.18 -12.52 -18.57
CA TYR A 456 -15.70 -11.18 -18.75
C TYR A 456 -17.06 -11.22 -19.45
N PRO A 457 -18.11 -10.63 -18.84
CA PRO A 457 -19.31 -10.29 -19.59
C PRO A 457 -18.95 -9.40 -20.77
N GLU A 458 -19.68 -9.51 -21.88
CA GLU A 458 -19.42 -8.74 -23.10
C GLU A 458 -19.35 -7.23 -22.83
N THR A 459 -20.21 -6.72 -21.94
CA THR A 459 -20.20 -5.33 -21.52
C THR A 459 -18.92 -4.91 -20.81
N LEU A 460 -18.33 -5.80 -20.00
CA LEU A 460 -17.08 -5.56 -19.29
C LEU A 460 -15.89 -5.66 -20.23
N ALA A 461 -15.86 -6.68 -21.09
CA ALA A 461 -14.80 -6.85 -22.09
C ALA A 461 -14.72 -5.62 -23.02
N ARG A 462 -15.87 -5.15 -23.52
CA ARG A 462 -15.94 -3.92 -24.33
C ARG A 462 -15.45 -2.69 -23.56
N ARG A 463 -15.85 -2.52 -22.29
CA ARG A 463 -15.38 -1.42 -21.45
C ARG A 463 -13.85 -1.44 -21.28
N TYR A 464 -13.27 -2.62 -21.08
CA TYR A 464 -11.81 -2.75 -20.95
C TYR A 464 -11.09 -2.46 -22.27
N GLY A 465 -11.66 -2.88 -23.41
CA GLY A 465 -11.18 -2.47 -24.73
C GLY A 465 -11.23 -0.93 -24.93
N GLU A 466 -12.31 -0.27 -24.47
CA GLU A 466 -12.42 1.19 -24.49
C GLU A 466 -11.34 1.86 -23.60
N VAL A 467 -11.11 1.32 -22.40
CA VAL A 467 -10.03 1.79 -21.49
C VAL A 467 -8.66 1.67 -22.18
N LEU A 468 -8.35 0.52 -22.77
CA LEU A 468 -7.07 0.28 -23.44
C LEU A 468 -6.86 1.23 -24.63
N ARG A 469 -7.89 1.50 -25.43
CA ARG A 469 -7.83 2.48 -26.53
C ARG A 469 -7.61 3.91 -26.03
N ALA A 470 -8.24 4.29 -24.92
CA ALA A 470 -8.04 5.60 -24.30
C ALA A 470 -6.61 5.74 -23.74
N MET A 471 -6.09 4.69 -23.10
CA MET A 471 -4.70 4.64 -22.64
C MET A 471 -3.71 4.77 -23.81
N ASP A 472 -3.92 4.02 -24.89
CA ASP A 472 -3.06 4.05 -26.08
C ASP A 472 -3.04 5.43 -26.74
N SER A 473 -4.20 6.07 -26.86
CA SER A 473 -4.31 7.44 -27.36
C SER A 473 -3.49 8.42 -26.51
N GLU A 474 -3.52 8.28 -25.17
CA GLU A 474 -2.72 9.11 -24.28
C GLU A 474 -1.22 8.81 -24.39
N ILE A 475 -0.81 7.54 -24.54
CA ILE A 475 0.57 7.13 -24.78
C ILE A 475 1.11 7.77 -26.06
N GLN A 476 0.38 7.64 -27.18
CA GLN A 476 0.76 8.25 -28.46
C GLN A 476 0.87 9.78 -28.35
N ASN A 477 -0.07 10.43 -27.66
CA ASN A 477 0.01 11.87 -27.42
C ASN A 477 1.25 12.27 -26.59
N ARG A 478 1.64 11.46 -25.59
CA ARG A 478 2.86 11.71 -24.81
C ARG A 478 4.13 11.55 -25.64
N MET A 479 4.13 10.68 -26.65
CA MET A 479 5.28 10.50 -27.54
C MET A 479 5.57 11.77 -28.37
N GLN A 480 4.55 12.54 -28.73
CA GLN A 480 4.68 13.77 -29.56
C GLN A 480 5.41 14.94 -28.86
N GLY A 481 5.78 14.80 -27.59
CA GLY A 481 6.56 15.77 -26.83
C GLY A 481 7.38 15.11 -25.74
N ALA A 482 7.83 13.87 -25.99
CA ALA A 482 8.53 13.08 -25.00
C ALA A 482 9.86 13.74 -24.60
N VAL A 483 10.11 13.78 -23.30
CA VAL A 483 11.33 14.32 -22.72
C VAL A 483 11.97 13.23 -21.87
N TRP A 484 13.28 13.07 -22.02
CA TRP A 484 14.08 12.22 -21.15
C TRP A 484 13.94 12.70 -19.70
N ARG A 485 13.61 11.80 -18.77
CA ARG A 485 13.53 12.11 -17.35
C ARG A 485 14.35 11.13 -16.50
N PRO A 486 14.92 11.60 -15.37
CA PRO A 486 15.60 10.73 -14.44
C PRO A 486 14.59 9.81 -13.73
N GLU A 487 15.04 8.62 -13.33
CA GLU A 487 14.21 7.66 -12.59
C GLU A 487 13.61 8.28 -11.32
N PRO A 488 12.29 8.13 -11.10
CA PRO A 488 11.61 8.74 -9.97
C PRO A 488 11.83 7.95 -8.69
N MET A 489 11.63 8.60 -7.55
CA MET A 489 11.39 7.87 -6.31
C MET A 489 9.97 7.31 -6.30
N THR A 490 9.85 5.99 -6.24
CA THR A 490 8.58 5.26 -6.40
C THR A 490 7.72 5.16 -5.13
N SER A 491 8.30 5.35 -3.94
CA SER A 491 7.58 5.31 -2.65
C SER A 491 7.73 6.62 -1.89
N ARG A 492 6.61 7.17 -1.42
CA ARG A 492 6.51 8.36 -0.57
C ARG A 492 5.38 8.20 0.44
N GLU A 493 5.68 8.48 1.70
CA GLU A 493 4.70 8.47 2.80
C GLU A 493 4.16 9.87 3.12
N ASN A 494 4.91 10.93 2.72
CA ASN A 494 4.63 12.35 2.97
C ASN A 494 4.20 12.62 4.43
N LEU A 495 5.00 12.17 5.41
CA LEU A 495 4.73 12.37 6.82
C LEU A 495 5.21 13.74 7.32
N ILE A 496 6.24 14.31 6.68
CA ILE A 496 6.80 15.59 7.10
C ILE A 496 5.84 16.72 6.69
N GLY A 497 5.34 17.44 7.69
CA GLY A 497 4.45 18.59 7.48
C GLY A 497 2.96 18.26 7.43
N THR A 498 2.55 17.04 7.77
CA THR A 498 1.12 16.64 7.80
C THR A 498 0.48 16.69 9.19
N ILE A 499 1.21 17.04 10.26
CA ILE A 499 0.57 17.30 11.57
C ILE A 499 0.00 18.71 11.56
N GLY A 500 -1.27 18.80 11.17
CA GLY A 500 -2.04 20.04 11.10
C GLY A 500 -3.47 19.87 10.60
N GLU A 501 -3.93 18.63 10.34
CA GLU A 501 -5.33 18.29 9.99
C GLU A 501 -5.94 17.37 11.05
#